data_AF-A0A512J9Z8-F1
#
_entry.id   AF-A0A512J9Z8-F1
#
_cell.length_a   1.000
_cell.length_b   1.000
_cell.length_c   1.000
_cell.angle_alpha   90.00
_cell.angle_beta   90.00
_cell.angle_gamma   90.00
#
_symmetry.space_group_name_H-M   'P 1'
#
loop_
_entity.id
_entity.type
_entity.pdbx_description
1 polymer ?
#
loop_
_entity_poly.entity_id
_entity_poly.type
_entity_poly.pdbx_seq_one_letter_code
_entity_poly.pdbx_strand_id
1 'polypeptide(L)' 'MGNDIIQVLTQPTVDVVLAGRVLGIGKNAAYKAREAGEIPSIKVGGQYRVPTAKLREMLGLPLRPEVNAA' A
#
# COMPACT_ATOMS: atom_id res chain seq x y z
N MET A 1 13.94 1.95 8.43
CA MET A 1 12.76 1.53 9.22
C MET A 1 11.77 2.67 9.51
N GLY A 2 12.09 3.96 9.30
CA GLY A 2 11.21 5.07 9.74
C GLY A 2 10.40 5.80 8.64
N ASN A 3 10.59 5.50 7.35
CA ASN A 3 10.05 6.35 6.26
C ASN A 3 8.91 5.71 5.45
N ASP A 4 8.60 4.45 5.74
CA ASP A 4 7.64 3.61 5.02
C ASP A 4 6.21 4.14 5.13
N ILE A 5 5.82 4.58 6.33
CA ILE A 5 4.51 5.20 6.59
C ILE A 5 4.38 6.50 5.79
N ILE A 6 5.42 7.35 5.78
CA ILE A 6 5.43 8.59 5.01
C ILE A 6 5.29 8.32 3.51
N GLN A 7 5.94 7.29 2.97
CA GLN A 7 5.78 6.93 1.56
C GLN A 7 4.35 6.50 1.23
N VAL A 8 3.70 5.71 2.08
CA VAL A 8 2.30 5.29 1.87
C VAL A 8 1.34 6.48 1.92
N LEU A 9 1.63 7.46 2.76
CA LEU A 9 0.81 8.67 2.91
C LEU A 9 1.04 9.69 1.79
N THR A 10 2.24 9.74 1.20
CA THR A 10 2.63 10.78 0.23
C THR A 10 2.66 10.32 -1.22
N GLN A 11 2.85 9.02 -1.48
CA GLN A 11 2.96 8.48 -2.83
C GLN A 11 1.61 7.92 -3.31
N PRO A 12 1.27 8.07 -4.60
CA PRO A 12 0.04 7.52 -5.17
C PRO A 12 0.07 5.99 -5.25
N THR A 13 1.26 5.40 -5.22
CA THR A 13 1.46 3.95 -5.25
C THR A 13 2.66 3.54 -4.40
N VAL A 14 2.60 2.35 -3.83
CA VAL A 14 3.73 1.68 -3.18
C VAL A 14 3.99 0.32 -3.81
N ASP A 15 5.11 -0.33 -3.51
CA ASP A 15 5.30 -1.73 -3.89
C ASP A 15 4.53 -2.69 -2.97
N VAL A 16 4.41 -3.95 -3.40
CA VAL A 16 3.68 -4.99 -2.69
C VAL A 16 4.29 -5.31 -1.32
N VAL A 17 5.62 -5.20 -1.17
CA VAL A 17 6.30 -5.52 0.08
C VAL A 17 6.01 -4.45 1.12
N LEU A 18 6.07 -3.18 0.74
CA LEU A 18 5.70 -2.05 1.59
C LEU A 18 4.22 -2.12 1.98
N ALA A 19 3.31 -2.42 1.05
CA ALA A 19 1.90 -2.64 1.37
C ALA A 19 1.72 -3.78 2.39
N GLY A 20 2.41 -4.91 2.20
CA GLY A 20 2.39 -6.02 3.16
C GLY A 20 2.87 -5.63 4.55
N ARG A 21 3.94 -4.83 4.65
CA ARG A 21 4.43 -4.34 5.95
C ARG A 21 3.40 -3.46 6.65
N VAL A 22 2.72 -2.57 5.93
CA VAL A 22 1.63 -1.74 6.49
C VAL A 22 0.48 -2.61 7.00
N LEU A 23 0.19 -3.71 6.32
CA LEU A 23 -0.82 -4.69 6.71
C LEU A 23 -0.36 -5.66 7.81
N GLY A 24 0.87 -5.52 8.32
CA GLY A 24 1.41 -6.36 9.37
C GLY A 24 1.84 -7.76 8.92
N ILE A 25 2.04 -7.99 7.61
CA ILE A 25 2.43 -9.28 7.06
C ILE A 25 3.84 -9.27 6.46
N GLY A 26 4.50 -10.43 6.49
CA GLY A 26 5.84 -10.61 5.92
C GLY A 26 5.85 -10.57 4.38
N LYS A 27 7.04 -10.33 3.80
CA LYS A 27 7.26 -10.21 2.33
C LYS A 27 6.63 -11.36 1.52
N ASN A 28 6.84 -12.61 1.92
CA ASN A 28 6.32 -13.76 1.18
C ASN A 28 4.78 -13.84 1.26
N ALA A 29 4.21 -13.51 2.42
CA ALA A 29 2.76 -13.42 2.58
C ALA A 29 2.19 -12.28 1.71
N ALA A 30 2.89 -11.16 1.59
CA ALA A 30 2.48 -10.05 0.74
C ALA A 30 2.41 -10.43 -0.75
N TYR A 31 3.39 -11.17 -1.28
CA TYR A 31 3.32 -11.66 -2.66
C TYR A 31 2.18 -12.66 -2.86
N LYS A 32 1.96 -13.58 -1.91
CA LYS A 32 0.83 -14.51 -1.94
C LYS A 32 -0.51 -13.78 -1.92
N ALA A 33 -0.67 -12.79 -1.04
CA ALA A 33 -1.86 -11.96 -0.95
C ALA A 33 -2.11 -11.17 -2.25
N ARG A 34 -1.05 -10.69 -2.92
CA ARG A 34 -1.15 -10.09 -4.27
C ARG A 34 -1.59 -11.11 -5.33
N GLU A 35 -1.05 -12.33 -5.29
CA GLU A 35 -1.45 -13.42 -6.19
C GLU A 35 -2.91 -13.85 -5.98
N ALA A 36 -3.36 -13.87 -4.73
CA ALA A 36 -4.73 -14.15 -4.34
C ALA A 36 -5.71 -12.99 -4.63
N GLY A 37 -5.20 -11.79 -4.95
CA GLY A 37 -6.01 -10.59 -5.18
C GLY A 37 -6.46 -9.86 -3.91
N GLU A 38 -5.99 -10.27 -2.74
CA GLU A 38 -6.27 -9.63 -1.45
C GLU A 38 -5.60 -8.25 -1.33
N ILE A 39 -4.37 -8.12 -1.86
CA ILE A 39 -3.71 -6.81 -1.98
C ILE A 39 -4.06 -6.20 -3.35
N PRO A 40 -4.76 -5.04 -3.39
CA PRO A 40 -5.14 -4.41 -4.64
C PRO A 40 -3.91 -3.93 -5.38
N SER A 41 -3.61 -4.53 -6.54
CA SER A 41 -2.40 -4.23 -7.29
C SER A 41 -2.66 -4.08 -8.78
N ILE A 42 -1.88 -3.21 -9.41
CA ILE A 42 -1.84 -3.00 -10.85
C ILE A 42 -0.45 -3.36 -11.37
N LYS A 43 -0.37 -3.90 -12.59
CA LYS A 43 0.90 -4.23 -13.26
C LYS A 43 1.22 -3.15 -14.28
N VAL A 44 2.35 -2.47 -14.12
CA VAL A 44 2.80 -1.39 -15.01
C VAL A 44 4.29 -1.56 -15.28
N GLY A 45 4.70 -1.60 -16.55
CA GLY A 45 6.11 -1.72 -16.93
C GLY A 45 6.82 -2.95 -16.34
N GLY A 46 6.10 -4.07 -16.17
CA GLY A 46 6.63 -5.30 -15.57
C GLY A 46 6.66 -5.32 -14.04
N GLN A 47 6.31 -4.22 -13.37
CA GLN A 47 6.30 -4.12 -11.90
C GLN A 47 4.87 -4.09 -11.35
N TYR A 48 4.68 -4.68 -10.17
CA TYR A 48 3.44 -4.58 -9.42
C TYR A 48 3.46 -3.37 -8.50
N ARG A 49 2.42 -2.56 -8.57
CA ARG A 49 2.21 -1.38 -7.74
C ARG A 49 0.87 -1.49 -7.03
N VAL A 50 0.82 -1.07 -5.77
CA VAL A 50 -0.38 -1.02 -4.95
C VAL A 50 -0.84 0.43 -4.90
N PRO A 51 -1.99 0.79 -5.50
CA PRO A 51 -2.57 2.12 -5.36
C PRO A 51 -2.87 2.41 -3.89
N THR A 52 -2.27 3.45 -3.33
CA THR A 52 -2.43 3.78 -1.90
C THR A 52 -3.87 4.18 -1.58
N ALA A 53 -4.60 4.76 -2.52
CA ALA A 53 -6.04 5.03 -2.38
C ALA A 53 -6.86 3.76 -2.07
N LYS A 54 -6.60 2.66 -2.79
CA LYS A 54 -7.29 1.37 -2.57
C LYS A 54 -6.86 0.70 -1.28
N LEU A 55 -5.58 0.80 -0.94
CA LEU A 55 -5.07 0.32 0.35
C LEU A 55 -5.74 1.06 1.52
N ARG A 56 -5.94 2.39 1.40
CA ARG A 56 -6.60 3.20 2.43
C ARG A 56 -8.09 2.92 2.54
N GLU A 57 -8.78 2.76 1.42
CA GLU A 57 -10.17 2.31 1.37
C GLU A 57 -10.36 0.97 2.11
N MET A 58 -9.48 0.00 1.88
CA MET A 58 -9.49 -1.30 2.57
C MET A 58 -9.33 -1.18 4.09
N LEU A 59 -8.58 -0.17 4.55
CA LEU A 59 -8.32 0.08 5.97
C LEU A 59 -9.33 1.03 6.64
N GLY A 60 -10.37 1.47 5.91
CA GLY A 60 -11.32 2.46 6.42
C GLY A 60 -10.70 3.85 6.66
N LEU A 61 -9.58 4.16 6.00
CA LEU A 61 -8.91 5.45 6.08
C LEU A 61 -9.45 6.40 4.98
N PRO A 62 -9.40 7.73 5.20
CA PRO A 62 -9.83 8.69 4.17
C PRO A 62 -9.03 8.51 2.85
N LEU A 63 -9.51 9.04 1.72
CA LEU A 63 -8.84 8.86 0.41
C LEU A 63 -7.71 9.85 0.14
N ARG A 64 -7.74 11.01 0.79
CA ARG A 64 -6.63 11.96 0.86
C ARG A 64 -6.18 12.00 2.32
N PRO A 65 -4.87 12.02 2.63
CA PRO A 65 -4.46 12.30 4.00
C PRO A 65 -5.12 13.62 4.35
N GLU A 66 -5.77 13.70 5.50
CA GLU A 66 -6.20 15.00 6.01
C GLU A 66 -4.91 15.73 6.34
N VAL A 67 -4.41 16.49 5.37
CA VAL A 67 -3.28 17.39 5.56
C VAL A 67 -3.87 18.58 6.28
N ASN A 68 -4.18 18.43 7.58
CA ASN A 68 -4.60 19.43 8.58
C ASN A 68 -4.64 18.71 9.96
N ALA A 69 -4.26 19.29 11.10
CA ALA A 69 -4.43 20.67 11.51
C ALA A 69 -3.31 21.12 12.47
N ALA A 70 -2.29 21.81 11.92
CA ALA A 70 -1.44 22.83 12.54
C ALA A 70 -0.60 23.49 11.43
#